data_AF-A0A1Q7VY91-F1
#
_entry.id   AF-A0A1Q7VY91-F1
#
_cell.length_a   1.000
_cell.length_b   1.000
_cell.length_c   1.000
_cell.angle_alpha   90.00
_cell.angle_beta   90.00
_cell.angle_gamma   90.00
#
_symmetry.space_group_name_H-M   'P 1'
#
loop_
_entity.id
_entity.type
_entity.pdbx_description
1 polymer ?
#
loop_
_entity_poly.entity_id
_entity_poly.type
_entity_poly.pdbx_seq_one_letter_code
_entity_poly.pdbx_strand_id
1 'polypeptide(L)'
;MADLTVSPESLRAAGRQFGQLADRLNTEWTSFASQVQAMGDIFGDDMVGGLIGASHEGAMEVAGQSYQSVIRAYGSYADGLSAMADRYDETEQGHVDTFSKIYP
;
A
#
# COMPACT_ATOMS: atom_id res chain seq x y z
N MET A 1 -23.15 7.17 -23.73
CA MET A 1 -22.32 7.53 -22.57
C MET A 1 -21.93 6.23 -21.92
N ALA A 2 -20.63 5.93 -21.80
CA ALA A 2 -20.19 4.70 -21.15
C ALA A 2 -20.57 4.81 -19.68
N ASP A 3 -21.54 4.01 -19.26
CA ASP A 3 -21.92 3.86 -17.87
C ASP A 3 -20.70 3.29 -17.14
N LEU A 4 -20.04 4.12 -16.34
CA LEU A 4 -18.94 3.66 -15.50
C LEU A 4 -19.60 2.88 -14.36
N THR A 5 -19.87 1.59 -14.61
CA THR A 5 -20.53 0.70 -13.64
C THR A 5 -19.54 0.39 -12.51
N VAL A 6 -19.31 1.37 -11.63
CA VAL A 6 -18.51 1.19 -10.42
C VAL A 6 -19.36 0.35 -9.46
N SER A 7 -19.11 -0.95 -9.40
CA SER A 7 -19.77 -1.83 -8.44
C SER A 7 -19.01 -1.83 -7.11
N PRO A 8 -19.70 -1.89 -5.96
CA PRO A 8 -19.07 -2.06 -4.65
C PRO A 8 -18.11 -3.26 -4.61
N GLU A 9 -18.46 -4.34 -5.29
CA GLU A 9 -17.61 -5.54 -5.39
C GLU A 9 -16.28 -5.23 -6.09
N SER A 10 -16.31 -4.52 -7.23
CA SER A 10 -15.10 -4.14 -7.97
C SER A 10 -14.19 -3.22 -7.15
N LEU A 11 -14.77 -2.28 -6.40
CA LEU A 11 -14.03 -1.41 -5.48
C LEU A 11 -13.35 -2.23 -4.38
N ARG A 12 -14.07 -3.17 -3.75
CA ARG A 12 -13.49 -4.06 -2.73
C ARG A 12 -12.40 -4.97 -3.30
N ALA A 13 -12.59 -5.48 -4.52
CA ALA A 13 -11.60 -6.29 -5.19
C ALA A 13 -10.31 -5.50 -5.45
N ALA A 14 -10.43 -4.28 -5.98
CA ALA A 14 -9.30 -3.40 -6.18
C ALA A 14 -8.62 -3.03 -4.85
N GLY A 15 -9.39 -2.73 -3.80
CA GLY A 15 -8.86 -2.45 -2.47
C GLY A 15 -8.02 -3.60 -1.91
N ARG A 16 -8.52 -4.84 -2.00
CA ARG A 16 -7.76 -6.04 -1.61
C ARG A 16 -6.48 -6.22 -2.42
N GLN A 17 -6.50 -5.93 -3.71
CA GLN A 17 -5.30 -6.01 -4.56
C GLN A 17 -4.22 -5.01 -4.12
N PHE A 18 -4.60 -3.77 -3.81
CA PHE A 18 -3.67 -2.78 -3.27
C PHE A 18 -3.10 -3.21 -1.91
N GLY A 19 -3.93 -3.75 -1.02
CA GLY A 19 -3.48 -4.29 0.26
C GLY A 19 -2.44 -5.42 0.09
N GLN A 20 -2.74 -6.39 -0.78
CA GLN A 20 -1.82 -7.50 -1.10
C GLN A 20 -0.50 -7.01 -1.71
N LEU A 21 -0.54 -6.00 -2.57
CA LEU A 21 0.66 -5.39 -3.14
C LEU A 21 1.49 -4.67 -2.07
N ALA A 22 0.85 -3.97 -1.14
CA ALA A 22 1.51 -3.33 -0.01
C ALA A 22 2.24 -4.36 0.87
N ASP A 23 1.55 -5.45 1.22
CA ASP A 23 2.10 -6.53 2.05
C ASP A 23 3.28 -7.23 1.37
N ARG A 24 3.14 -7.51 0.07
CA ARG A 24 4.21 -8.11 -0.73
C ARG A 24 5.43 -7.20 -0.80
N LEU A 25 5.23 -5.92 -1.12
CA LEU A 25 6.32 -4.96 -1.20
C LEU A 25 7.03 -4.80 0.15
N ASN A 26 6.28 -4.75 1.25
CA ASN A 26 6.84 -4.70 2.59
C ASN A 26 7.68 -5.92 2.93
N THR A 27 7.20 -7.11 2.56
CA THR A 27 7.93 -8.38 2.76
C THR A 27 9.22 -8.41 1.96
N GLU A 28 9.16 -8.05 0.67
CA GLU A 28 10.34 -8.01 -0.21
C GLU A 28 11.38 -6.98 0.28
N TRP A 29 10.93 -5.78 0.67
CA TRP A 29 11.81 -4.75 1.23
C TRP A 29 12.46 -5.18 2.54
N THR A 30 11.69 -5.74 3.47
CA THR A 30 12.22 -6.19 4.77
C THR A 30 13.24 -7.33 4.59
N SER A 31 12.95 -8.27 3.68
CA SER A 31 13.89 -9.34 3.34
C SER A 31 15.19 -8.77 2.76
N PHE A 32 15.10 -7.86 1.79
CA PHE A 32 16.27 -7.21 1.21
C PHE A 32 17.10 -6.45 2.27
N ALA A 33 16.46 -5.60 3.07
CA ALA A 33 17.12 -4.84 4.12
C ALA A 33 17.82 -5.75 5.15
N SER A 34 17.19 -6.88 5.50
CA SER A 34 17.80 -7.87 6.40
C SER A 34 19.03 -8.54 5.80
N GLN A 35 19.02 -8.86 4.50
CA GLN A 35 20.17 -9.43 3.80
C GLN A 35 21.33 -8.45 3.76
N VAL A 36 21.05 -7.19 3.44
CA VAL A 36 22.04 -6.11 3.46
C VAL A 36 22.63 -5.93 4.86
N GLN A 37 21.80 -5.93 5.90
CA GLN A 37 22.28 -5.79 7.27
C GLN A 37 23.13 -7.00 7.71
N ALA A 38 22.79 -8.21 7.25
CA ALA A 38 23.55 -9.42 7.53
C ALA A 38 24.93 -9.46 6.86
N MET A 39 25.16 -8.67 5.80
CA MET A 39 26.49 -8.52 5.19
C MET A 39 27.47 -7.84 6.16
N GLY A 40 26.97 -7.00 7.08
CA GLY A 40 27.79 -6.27 8.04
C GLY A 40 28.67 -5.21 7.38
N ASP A 41 29.73 -4.79 8.08
CA ASP A 41 30.73 -3.90 7.50
C ASP A 41 31.69 -4.70 6.62
N ILE A 42 31.43 -4.66 5.31
CA ILE A 42 32.26 -5.28 4.28
C ILE A 42 33.25 -4.30 3.64
N PHE A 43 33.18 -3.01 4.02
CA PHE A 43 33.90 -1.94 3.34
C PHE A 43 35.27 -1.66 3.99
N GLY A 44 35.45 -2.09 5.23
CA GLY A 44 36.69 -1.98 5.98
C GLY A 44 36.79 -0.70 6.79
N ASP A 45 37.68 -0.69 7.77
CA ASP A 45 37.76 0.35 8.81
C ASP A 45 38.74 1.50 8.47
N ASP A 46 39.21 1.58 7.22
CA ASP A 46 39.99 2.72 6.76
C ASP A 46 39.10 3.90 6.36
N MET A 47 39.69 5.07 6.14
CA MET A 47 38.93 6.28 5.76
C MET A 47 38.08 6.09 4.49
N VAL A 48 38.52 5.25 3.55
CA VAL A 48 37.80 5.00 2.29
C VAL A 48 36.63 4.06 2.56
N GLY A 49 36.85 2.98 3.31
CA GLY A 49 35.84 2.04 3.76
C GLY A 49 34.74 2.72 4.59
N GLY A 50 35.11 3.61 5.51
CA GLY A 50 34.17 4.42 6.26
C GLY A 50 33.30 5.35 5.39
N LEU A 51 33.88 5.97 4.35
CA LEU A 51 33.11 6.80 3.40
C LEU A 51 32.15 5.96 2.55
N ILE A 52 32.57 4.77 2.12
CA ILE A 52 31.73 3.84 1.37
C ILE A 52 30.59 3.35 2.27
N GLY A 53 30.89 2.97 3.52
CA GLY A 53 29.89 2.56 4.52
C GLY A 53 28.83 3.63 4.75
N ALA A 54 29.24 4.88 4.99
CA ALA A 54 28.32 6.00 5.16
C ALA A 54 27.45 6.26 3.90
N SER A 55 28.04 6.14 2.70
CA SER A 55 27.31 6.29 1.44
C SER A 55 26.29 5.17 1.25
N HIS A 56 26.65 3.94 1.63
CA HIS A 56 25.79 2.78 1.58
C HIS A 56 24.62 2.91 2.57
N GLU A 57 24.87 3.33 3.81
CA GLU A 57 23.83 3.62 4.80
C GLU A 57 22.85 4.69 4.31
N GLY A 58 23.36 5.80 3.78
CA GLY A 58 22.53 6.86 3.21
C GLY A 58 21.66 6.38 2.05
N ALA A 59 22.19 5.54 1.18
CA ALA A 59 21.42 4.92 0.10
C ALA A 59 20.31 4.00 0.63
N MET A 60 20.61 3.19 1.65
CA MET A 60 19.64 2.30 2.30
C MET A 60 18.52 3.07 3.00
N GLU A 61 18.84 4.19 3.65
CA GLU A 61 17.85 5.06 4.28
C GLU A 61 16.89 5.66 3.25
N VAL A 62 17.41 6.27 2.18
CA VAL A 62 16.60 6.89 1.13
C VAL A 62 15.71 5.85 0.43
N ALA A 63 16.27 4.67 0.14
CA ALA A 63 15.50 3.57 -0.41
C ALA A 63 14.37 3.15 0.54
N GLY A 64 14.66 2.97 1.83
CA GLY A 64 13.67 2.58 2.82
C GLY A 64 12.54 3.58 2.97
N GLN A 65 12.84 4.87 3.03
CA GLN A 65 11.82 5.93 3.07
C GLN A 65 10.92 5.89 1.83
N SER A 66 11.51 5.67 0.65
CA SER A 66 10.79 5.60 -0.61
C SER A 66 9.83 4.40 -0.66
N TYR A 67 10.31 3.20 -0.32
CA TYR A 67 9.47 2.00 -0.30
C TYR A 67 8.35 2.10 0.75
N GLN A 68 8.67 2.57 1.96
CA GLN A 68 7.66 2.78 3.01
C GLN A 68 6.60 3.81 2.59
N SER A 69 6.98 4.85 1.85
CA SER A 69 6.03 5.81 1.29
C SER A 69 5.04 5.14 0.34
N VAL A 70 5.53 4.30 -0.58
CA VAL A 70 4.68 3.56 -1.53
C VAL A 70 3.77 2.57 -0.81
N ILE A 71 4.30 1.81 0.16
CA ILE A 71 3.51 0.87 0.97
C ILE A 71 2.35 1.58 1.66
N ARG A 72 2.60 2.74 2.29
CA ARG A 72 1.55 3.56 2.91
C ARG A 72 0.53 4.07 1.90
N ALA A 73 0.98 4.49 0.71
CA ALA A 73 0.07 4.95 -0.34
C ALA A 73 -0.88 3.82 -0.79
N TYR A 74 -0.36 2.60 -1.00
CA TYR A 74 -1.18 1.45 -1.34
C TYR A 74 -2.17 1.07 -0.23
N GLY A 75 -1.75 1.11 1.04
CA GLY A 75 -2.67 0.93 2.18
C GLY A 75 -3.79 1.98 2.16
N SER A 76 -3.45 3.26 1.97
CA SER A 76 -4.45 4.33 1.89
C SER A 76 -5.43 4.16 0.72
N TYR A 77 -4.98 3.65 -0.43
CA TYR A 77 -5.87 3.34 -1.54
C TYR A 77 -6.78 2.15 -1.23
N ALA A 78 -6.26 1.11 -0.58
CA ALA A 78 -7.06 -0.03 -0.13
C ALA A 78 -8.18 0.39 0.81
N ASP A 79 -7.86 1.23 1.81
CA ASP A 79 -8.82 1.76 2.77
C ASP A 79 -9.85 2.67 2.09
N GLY A 80 -9.39 3.57 1.21
CA GLY A 80 -10.26 4.48 0.47
C GLY A 80 -11.27 3.75 -0.42
N LEU A 81 -10.83 2.73 -1.15
CA LEU A 81 -11.71 1.93 -2.02
C LEU A 81 -12.71 1.11 -1.22
N SER A 82 -12.29 0.54 -0.08
CA SER A 82 -13.19 -0.18 0.82
C SER A 82 -14.27 0.74 1.38
N ALA A 83 -13.87 1.92 1.87
CA ALA A 83 -14.80 2.92 2.38
C ALA A 83 -15.76 3.44 1.30
N MET A 84 -15.31 3.56 0.05
CA MET A 84 -16.21 3.91 -1.06
C MET A 84 -17.24 2.80 -1.30
N ALA A 85 -16.82 1.53 -1.33
CA ALA A 85 -17.73 0.41 -1.51
C ALA A 85 -18.82 0.35 -0.42
N ASP A 86 -18.44 0.57 0.83
CA ASP A 86 -19.36 0.57 1.96
C ASP A 86 -20.40 1.69 1.82
N ARG A 87 -19.99 2.90 1.43
CA ARG A 87 -20.91 4.01 1.17
C ARG A 87 -21.88 3.74 0.02
N TYR A 88 -21.44 3.04 -1.03
CA TYR A 88 -22.33 2.66 -2.13
C TYR A 88 -23.41 1.67 -1.64
N ASP A 89 -23.02 0.66 -0.86
CA ASP A 89 -23.98 -0.30 -0.30
C ASP A 89 -24.98 0.38 0.64
N GLU A 90 -24.52 1.29 1.50
CA GLU A 90 -25.38 2.08 2.40
C GLU A 90 -26.38 2.95 1.62
N THR A 91 -25.92 3.59 0.54
CA THR A 91 -26.77 4.45 -0.31
C THR A 91 -27.84 3.62 -1.01
N GLU A 92 -27.47 2.46 -1.57
CA GLU A 92 -28.40 1.57 -2.24
C GLU A 92 -29.44 1.00 -1.27
N GLN A 93 -29.02 0.57 -0.07
CA GLN A 93 -29.94 0.13 0.98
C GLN A 93 -30.93 1.24 1.38
N GLY A 94 -30.46 2.48 1.52
CA GLY A 94 -31.33 3.63 1.81
C GLY A 94 -32.37 3.90 0.71
N HIS A 95 -32.01 3.67 -0.56
CA HIS A 95 -32.96 3.78 -1.68
C HIS A 95 -34.01 2.66 -1.65
N VAL A 96 -33.61 1.40 -1.41
CA VAL A 96 -34.53 0.26 -1.29
C VAL A 96 -35.52 0.45 -0.13
N ASP A 97 -35.03 0.90 1.03
CA ASP A 97 -35.86 1.18 2.21
C ASP A 97 -36.85 2.32 1.96
N THR A 98 -36.44 3.35 1.22
CA THR A 98 -37.32 4.47 0.87
C THR A 98 -38.37 4.03 -0.15
N PHE A 99 -37.96 3.24 -1.16
CA PHE A 99 -38.86 2.76 -2.20
C PHE A 99 -39.94 1.83 -1.62
N SER A 100 -39.56 0.89 -0.75
CA SER A 100 -40.50 -0.01 -0.06
C SER A 100 -41.48 0.71 0.86
N LYS A 101 -41.12 1.88 1.41
CA LYS A 101 -42.03 2.73 2.20
C LYS A 101 -43.03 3.52 1.36
N ILE A 102 -42.68 3.85 0.12
CA ILE A 102 -43.52 4.67 -0.78
C ILE A 102 -44.43 3.78 -1.65
N TYR A 103 -43.99 2.56 -1.99
CA TYR A 103 -44.76 1.56 -2.73
C TYR A 103 -44.91 0.26 -1.89
N PRO A 104 -45.90 0.20 -0.98
CA PRO A 104 -46.22 -1.01 -0.22
C PRO A 104 -46.97 -2.08 -1.04
#